data_AF-A0A367Q5M5-F1
#
_entry.id   AF-A0A367Q5M5-F1
#
_cell.length_a   1.000
_cell.length_b   1.000
_cell.length_c   1.000
_cell.angle_alpha   90.00
_cell.angle_beta   90.00
_cell.angle_gamma   90.00
#
_symmetry.space_group_name_H-M   'P 1'
#
loop_
_entity.id
_entity.type
_entity.pdbx_description
1 polymer ?
#
loop_
_entity_poly.entity_id
_entity_poly.type
_entity_poly.pdbx_seq_one_letter_code
_entity_poly.pdbx_strand_id
1 'polypeptide(L)'
;MVALAILRVEKLKSFGNIGGSEKHTARLQDTPNADPTKTNIRIIGSRDERSLTDVVQELIQSRTKHQPRKDAVLCSEIFLSASPEYFRPDDPSIAGTWDDKKMWDFTNASQKWLMEKYGDKCVRADLHLDESTPHIHAYIVPINEKTKRLSYKEMFGGSQAQGRLKLSQLQDSYAAALTPLGIERGVKGSKAKHIQVQEYYQAVNSKPLSLELERFAPFPGETAQELLERINNDRRIQALNHQLADRRRIIELERRASLSSIASEKLRQKLETRVVELEKENLDWRLKADLMRDLPLEDVAWQLGLDPVQGRWKGYGHIININGSKFYDFSPSSQQGGGGAIDLVMHVNECSFKEAIAWLSDRFGEAEVQRAAIAQAQKVVAEILQIEPQPQFTLPVEDQTLWQAVSDYLTRQRGIPSNFVQALHERGLVYADDQQNAVFVMRNLDGQETGAFLRGTTGENNTFKGYHKGMKRSDSWFYFHLGGQTKGQVERAVLCKSPIEALSMATLELVEAKGMLQQRTMYLAVDSVRNLPVDFLQNVPLVEMAFDNDDLGNKTALDIVELLNHATKAKSKLKGKDWNEQLLEKLYSQQQKRSLQQEL
;
A
#
# COMPACT_ATOMS: atom_id res chain seq x y z
N MET A 1 -5.38 42.09 10.07
CA MET A 1 -4.58 41.19 9.22
C MET A 1 -3.74 40.32 10.13
N VAL A 2 -3.42 39.09 9.73
CA VAL A 2 -2.53 38.23 10.54
C VAL A 2 -1.08 38.64 10.28
N ALA A 3 -0.29 38.80 11.34
CA ALA A 3 1.12 39.15 11.22
C ALA A 3 1.95 37.97 10.72
N LEU A 4 2.96 38.23 9.90
CA LEU A 4 3.80 37.18 9.29
C LEU A 4 5.23 37.29 9.79
N ALA A 5 5.86 36.13 9.99
CA ALA A 5 7.28 36.00 10.31
C ALA A 5 8.13 36.32 9.09
N ILE A 6 9.15 37.16 9.27
CA ILE A 6 10.10 37.54 8.22
C ILE A 6 11.48 37.01 8.61
N LEU A 7 12.01 36.11 7.79
CA LEU A 7 13.37 35.59 7.93
C LEU A 7 14.09 35.60 6.59
N ARG A 8 15.33 36.09 6.55
CA ARG A 8 16.20 36.03 5.37
C ARG A 8 17.62 35.65 5.79
N VAL A 9 18.32 34.90 4.93
CA VAL A 9 19.72 34.54 5.13
C VAL A 9 20.57 35.12 3.99
N GLU A 10 21.64 35.82 4.33
CA GLU A 10 22.61 36.38 3.41
C GLU A 10 24.02 35.80 3.66
N LYS A 11 24.79 35.63 2.58
CA LYS A 11 26.12 34.99 2.63
C LYS A 11 27.22 36.03 2.69
N LEU A 12 28.03 36.01 3.75
CA LEU A 12 29.21 36.86 3.90
C LEU A 12 30.46 36.01 3.62
N LYS A 13 31.06 36.19 2.44
CA LYS A 13 32.17 35.36 1.94
C LYS A 13 33.56 35.92 2.22
N SER A 14 33.65 37.19 2.61
CA SER A 14 34.91 37.86 2.92
C SER A 14 34.79 38.66 4.21
N PHE A 15 35.91 38.87 4.90
CA PHE A 15 35.95 39.78 6.05
C PHE A 15 35.56 41.21 5.68
N GLY A 16 35.78 41.62 4.43
CA GLY A 16 35.25 42.88 3.90
C GLY A 16 33.71 42.92 3.86
N ASN A 17 33.03 41.82 3.51
CA ASN A 17 31.57 41.74 3.57
C ASN A 17 31.06 41.75 5.02
N ILE A 18 31.78 41.10 5.93
CA ILE A 18 31.44 41.09 7.36
C ILE A 18 31.58 42.48 7.95
N GLY A 19 32.72 43.15 7.74
CA GLY A 19 32.95 44.51 8.20
C GLY A 19 32.02 45.53 7.52
N GLY A 20 31.64 45.32 6.26
CA GLY A 20 30.65 46.15 5.57
C GLY A 20 29.25 46.02 6.18
N SER A 21 28.81 44.79 6.49
CA SER A 21 27.55 44.55 7.21
C SER A 21 27.60 45.15 8.61
N GLU A 22 28.69 44.96 9.36
CA GLU A 22 28.89 45.58 10.67
C GLU A 22 28.85 47.10 10.62
N LYS A 23 29.48 47.74 9.63
CA LYS A 23 29.44 49.21 9.52
C LYS A 23 28.02 49.74 9.34
N HIS A 24 27.16 49.00 8.64
CA HIS A 24 25.75 49.34 8.49
C HIS A 24 24.98 49.09 9.80
N THR A 25 25.20 47.96 10.48
CA THR A 25 24.46 47.59 11.71
C THR A 25 24.92 48.35 12.96
N ALA A 26 26.21 48.65 13.07
CA ALA A 26 26.80 49.46 14.14
C ALA A 26 26.80 50.98 13.84
N ARG A 27 26.17 51.41 12.73
CA ARG A 27 26.04 52.83 12.32
C ARG A 27 27.36 53.59 12.21
N LEU A 28 28.40 52.90 11.72
CA LEU A 28 29.71 53.49 11.40
C LEU A 28 29.73 54.15 9.99
N GLN A 29 28.58 54.16 9.31
CA GLN A 29 28.33 54.80 8.02
C GLN A 29 26.96 55.50 8.07
N ASP A 30 26.87 56.68 7.44
CA ASP A 30 25.63 57.45 7.36
C ASP A 30 24.52 56.64 6.68
N THR A 31 23.39 56.49 7.39
CA THR A 31 22.25 55.65 7.00
C THR A 31 21.00 56.54 6.98
N PRO A 32 20.56 57.05 5.80
CA PRO A 32 19.56 58.11 5.69
C PRO A 32 18.18 57.81 6.29
N ASN A 33 17.87 56.54 6.53
CA ASN A 33 16.59 56.06 7.08
C ASN A 33 16.67 55.66 8.56
N ALA A 34 17.81 55.88 9.22
CA ALA A 34 18.00 55.61 10.65
C ALA A 34 17.76 56.88 11.48
N ASP A 35 17.01 56.74 12.57
CA ASP A 35 16.75 57.78 13.56
C ASP A 35 17.89 57.81 14.60
N PRO A 36 18.76 58.84 14.59
CA PRO A 36 19.94 58.90 15.46
C PRO A 36 19.59 59.06 16.95
N THR A 37 18.33 59.33 17.29
CA THR A 37 17.87 59.44 18.68
C THR A 37 17.58 58.09 19.33
N LYS A 38 17.55 57.01 18.54
CA LYS A 38 17.25 55.65 18.99
C LYS A 38 18.51 54.81 19.01
N THR A 39 18.56 53.86 19.94
CA THR A 39 19.74 53.01 20.16
C THR A 39 19.41 51.55 19.91
N ASN A 40 20.29 50.88 19.17
CA ASN A 40 20.21 49.45 18.91
C ASN A 40 20.71 48.64 20.10
N ILE A 41 20.13 47.46 20.33
CA ILE A 41 20.37 46.65 21.53
C ILE A 41 21.04 45.33 21.14
N ARG A 42 22.24 45.08 21.67
CA ARG A 42 22.89 43.77 21.53
C ARG A 42 22.23 42.74 22.43
N ILE A 43 21.70 41.68 21.82
CA ILE A 43 20.98 40.59 22.51
C ILE A 43 21.79 39.29 22.57
N ILE A 44 22.72 39.06 21.65
CA ILE A 44 23.68 37.94 21.69
C ILE A 44 25.08 38.45 21.39
N GLY A 45 26.08 37.89 22.07
CA GLY A 45 27.50 38.24 21.92
C GLY A 45 28.02 39.17 23.02
N SER A 46 29.35 39.30 23.11
CA SER A 46 30.00 40.16 24.09
C SER A 46 29.62 41.63 23.89
N ARG A 47 29.54 42.40 24.98
CA ARG A 47 29.35 43.86 24.96
C ARG A 47 30.66 44.64 24.78
N ASP A 48 31.77 43.94 24.55
CA ASP A 48 33.04 44.59 24.24
C ASP A 48 33.04 45.28 22.85
N GLU A 49 34.02 46.15 22.66
CA GLU A 49 34.22 46.95 21.44
C GLU A 49 34.89 46.15 20.30
N ARG A 50 35.02 44.82 20.41
CA ARG A 50 35.67 44.02 19.37
C ARG A 50 34.85 44.06 18.09
N SER A 51 35.54 44.15 16.95
CA SER A 51 34.88 44.09 15.65
C SER A 51 34.26 42.71 15.42
N LEU A 52 33.16 42.66 14.67
CA LEU A 52 32.53 41.43 14.25
C LEU A 52 33.51 40.56 13.45
N THR A 53 34.39 41.19 12.68
CA THR A 53 35.46 40.50 11.96
C THR A 53 36.39 39.74 12.90
N ASP A 54 36.80 40.34 14.01
CA ASP A 54 37.69 39.69 14.99
C ASP A 54 36.99 38.52 15.67
N VAL A 55 35.74 38.72 16.10
CA VAL A 55 34.95 37.67 16.77
C VAL A 55 34.72 36.47 15.85
N VAL A 56 34.37 36.72 14.58
CA VAL A 56 34.19 35.65 13.58
C VAL A 56 35.52 34.95 13.32
N GLN A 57 36.61 35.71 13.17
CA GLN A 57 37.93 35.14 12.92
C GLN A 57 38.41 34.26 14.08
N GLU A 58 38.24 34.72 15.32
CA GLU A 58 38.59 33.99 16.54
C GLU A 58 37.79 32.68 16.65
N LEU A 59 36.47 32.71 16.38
CA LEU A 59 35.66 31.50 16.39
C LEU A 59 36.08 30.50 15.31
N ILE A 60 36.40 30.98 14.10
CA ILE A 60 36.88 30.12 13.02
C ILE A 60 38.23 29.48 13.40
N GLN A 61 39.17 30.26 13.93
CA GLN A 61 40.50 29.78 14.32
C GLN A 61 40.43 28.77 15.46
N SER A 62 39.58 29.00 16.46
CA SER A 62 39.43 28.12 17.62
C SER A 62 38.68 26.82 17.31
N ARG A 63 37.79 26.80 16.32
CA ARG A 63 36.88 25.67 16.06
C ARG A 63 37.17 24.89 14.77
N THR A 64 38.02 25.40 13.88
CA THR A 64 38.35 24.74 12.61
C THR A 64 39.80 24.25 12.56
N LYS A 65 40.02 23.09 11.93
CA LYS A 65 41.36 22.48 11.84
C LYS A 65 42.23 23.01 10.70
N HIS A 66 41.61 23.64 9.71
CA HIS A 66 42.26 24.07 8.49
C HIS A 66 41.75 25.45 8.08
N GLN A 67 42.60 26.22 7.41
CA GLN A 67 42.22 27.51 6.87
C GLN A 67 41.00 27.38 5.95
N PRO A 68 40.01 28.30 6.03
CA PRO A 68 38.88 28.32 5.13
C PRO A 68 39.32 28.38 3.65
N ARG A 69 38.59 27.65 2.80
CA ARG A 69 38.73 27.78 1.33
C ARG A 69 38.41 29.21 0.89
N LYS A 70 39.03 29.67 -0.20
CA LYS A 70 38.90 31.07 -0.70
C LYS A 70 37.45 31.50 -1.00
N ASP A 71 36.58 30.56 -1.38
CA ASP A 71 35.16 30.80 -1.66
C ASP A 71 34.23 30.31 -0.53
N ALA A 72 34.77 30.05 0.66
CA ALA A 72 33.97 29.71 1.84
C ALA A 72 33.03 30.86 2.19
N VAL A 73 31.83 30.52 2.65
CA VAL A 73 31.02 31.48 3.39
C VAL A 73 31.56 31.51 4.81
N LEU A 74 32.11 32.65 5.21
CA LEU A 74 32.75 32.83 6.51
C LEU A 74 31.71 33.06 7.61
N CYS A 75 30.67 33.82 7.29
CA CYS A 75 29.54 34.10 8.18
C CYS A 75 28.25 34.18 7.36
N SER A 76 27.12 33.89 7.99
CA SER A 76 25.78 34.10 7.41
C SER A 76 25.04 35.11 8.27
N GLU A 77 24.53 36.15 7.64
CA GLU A 77 23.67 37.13 8.30
C GLU A 77 22.22 36.63 8.19
N ILE A 78 21.55 36.50 9.32
CA ILE A 78 20.13 36.21 9.40
C ILE A 78 19.41 37.48 9.80
N PHE A 79 18.54 37.97 8.92
CA PHE A 79 17.61 39.04 9.20
C PHE A 79 16.31 38.44 9.75
N LEU A 80 15.83 38.95 10.88
CA LEU A 80 14.62 38.51 11.56
C LEU A 80 13.71 39.72 11.84
N SER A 81 12.43 39.62 11.47
CA SER A 81 11.41 40.62 11.82
C SER A 81 10.01 39.99 11.76
N ALA A 82 8.98 40.81 11.95
CA ALA A 82 7.58 40.47 11.73
C ALA A 82 6.88 41.60 10.96
N SER A 83 5.69 41.34 10.42
CA SER A 83 4.92 42.38 9.75
C SER A 83 4.61 43.58 10.69
N PRO A 84 4.51 44.82 10.17
CA PRO A 84 4.25 46.01 10.99
C PRO A 84 3.02 45.91 11.88
N GLU A 85 1.98 45.18 11.44
CA GLU A 85 0.72 44.96 12.19
C GLU A 85 0.94 44.24 13.52
N TYR A 86 2.04 43.48 13.66
CA TYR A 86 2.41 42.91 14.95
C TYR A 86 2.88 44.00 15.91
N PHE A 87 3.86 44.79 15.49
CA PHE A 87 4.48 45.81 16.35
C PHE A 87 3.56 47.01 16.59
N ARG A 88 2.64 47.30 15.67
CA ARG A 88 1.73 48.45 15.70
C ARG A 88 0.31 47.99 15.37
N PRO A 89 -0.38 47.34 16.33
CA PRO A 89 -1.70 46.77 16.09
C PRO A 89 -2.77 47.83 15.78
N ASP A 90 -2.63 49.03 16.34
CA ASP A 90 -3.61 50.11 16.19
C ASP A 90 -3.46 50.85 14.86
N ASP A 91 -2.22 51.12 14.43
CA ASP A 91 -1.93 51.74 13.13
C ASP A 91 -0.59 51.23 12.54
N PRO A 92 -0.64 50.23 11.64
CA PRO A 92 0.54 49.68 10.98
C PRO A 92 1.29 50.67 10.08
N SER A 93 0.68 51.81 9.71
CA SER A 93 1.28 52.78 8.79
C SER A 93 2.28 53.74 9.45
N ILE A 94 2.24 53.89 10.77
CA ILE A 94 3.08 54.84 11.52
C ILE A 94 4.51 54.30 11.71
N ALA A 95 5.36 54.45 10.69
CA ALA A 95 6.74 53.98 10.71
C ALA A 95 7.53 54.54 11.92
N GLY A 96 8.41 53.73 12.50
CA GLY A 96 9.27 54.12 13.61
C GLY A 96 8.61 54.10 14.99
N THR A 97 7.39 53.61 15.12
CA THR A 97 6.73 53.36 16.42
C THR A 97 6.47 51.87 16.62
N TRP A 98 6.27 51.43 17.87
CA TRP A 98 5.93 50.05 18.21
C TRP A 98 5.35 49.97 19.63
N ASP A 99 4.68 48.87 19.93
CA ASP A 99 4.33 48.44 21.28
C ASP A 99 5.55 47.77 21.94
N ASP A 100 6.01 48.32 23.06
CA ASP A 100 7.21 47.86 23.76
C ASP A 100 7.11 46.42 24.27
N LYS A 101 5.93 46.01 24.74
CA LYS A 101 5.73 44.64 25.23
C LYS A 101 5.85 43.65 24.08
N LYS A 102 5.19 43.92 22.96
CA LYS A 102 5.24 43.07 21.77
C LYS A 102 6.64 43.03 21.16
N MET A 103 7.34 44.15 21.14
CA MET A 103 8.73 44.23 20.70
C MET A 103 9.64 43.33 21.55
N TRP A 104 9.52 43.38 22.88
CA TRP A 104 10.30 42.51 23.77
C TRP A 104 9.89 41.04 23.66
N ASP A 105 8.60 40.75 23.53
CA ASP A 105 8.10 39.38 23.32
C ASP A 105 8.70 38.77 22.04
N PHE A 106 8.72 39.53 20.94
CA PHE A 106 9.36 39.14 19.67
C PHE A 106 10.87 38.94 19.83
N THR A 107 11.53 39.88 20.51
CA THR A 107 12.98 39.85 20.73
C THR A 107 13.40 38.62 21.52
N ASN A 108 12.69 38.32 22.61
CA ASN A 108 12.95 37.18 23.47
C ASN A 108 12.71 35.84 22.74
N ALA A 109 11.62 35.73 21.98
CA ALA A 109 11.34 34.54 21.19
C ALA A 109 12.41 34.31 20.09
N SER A 110 12.82 35.37 19.42
CA SER A 110 13.86 35.32 18.37
C SER A 110 15.24 34.98 18.95
N GLN A 111 15.61 35.59 20.07
CA GLN A 111 16.86 35.30 20.78
C GLN A 111 16.91 33.85 21.24
N LYS A 112 15.83 33.36 21.85
CA LYS A 112 15.72 31.96 22.29
C LYS A 112 15.89 31.00 21.12
N TRP A 113 15.19 31.25 20.00
CA TRP A 113 15.30 30.43 18.81
C TRP A 113 16.73 30.41 18.23
N LEU A 114 17.41 31.56 18.18
CA LEU A 114 18.80 31.64 17.73
C LEU A 114 19.73 30.81 18.62
N MET A 115 19.57 30.90 19.94
CA MET A 115 20.38 30.16 20.92
C MET A 115 20.13 28.65 20.86
N GLU A 116 18.86 28.23 20.80
CA GLU A 116 18.51 26.80 20.70
C GLU A 116 19.00 26.18 19.39
N LYS A 117 18.93 26.93 18.29
CA LYS A 117 19.25 26.41 16.95
C LYS A 117 20.73 26.47 16.61
N TYR A 118 21.42 27.54 16.99
CA TYR A 118 22.80 27.80 16.58
C TYR A 118 23.79 27.83 17.74
N GLY A 119 23.34 28.03 18.98
CA GLY A 119 24.19 28.08 20.16
C GLY A 119 25.36 29.04 20.00
N ASP A 120 26.56 28.55 20.32
CA ASP A 120 27.83 29.29 20.24
C ASP A 120 28.24 29.69 18.81
N LYS A 121 27.56 29.15 17.78
CA LYS A 121 27.78 29.54 16.37
C LYS A 121 27.14 30.88 16.04
N CYS A 122 26.15 31.33 16.81
CA CYS A 122 25.61 32.68 16.71
C CYS A 122 26.50 33.62 17.52
N VAL A 123 27.42 34.29 16.83
CA VAL A 123 28.47 35.09 17.48
C VAL A 123 27.97 36.45 17.97
N ARG A 124 26.95 36.98 17.28
CA ARG A 124 26.38 38.28 17.59
C ARG A 124 24.95 38.35 17.07
N ALA A 125 24.07 39.00 17.83
CA ALA A 125 22.77 39.44 17.33
C ALA A 125 22.40 40.79 17.94
N ASP A 126 22.01 41.72 17.09
CA ASP A 126 21.67 43.10 17.46
C ASP A 126 20.24 43.40 17.01
N LEU A 127 19.42 43.90 17.94
CA LEU A 127 18.08 44.41 17.71
C LEU A 127 18.16 45.87 17.28
N HIS A 128 17.64 46.17 16.10
CA HIS A 128 17.55 47.51 15.55
C HIS A 128 16.20 48.13 15.82
N LEU A 129 16.21 49.34 16.37
CA LEU A 129 15.03 50.13 16.74
C LEU A 129 15.01 51.51 16.07
N ASP A 130 16.10 51.88 15.43
CA ASP A 130 16.32 53.16 14.77
C ASP A 130 15.74 53.22 13.34
N GLU A 131 15.16 52.14 12.81
CA GLU A 131 14.51 52.12 11.49
C GLU A 131 12.97 52.03 11.60
N SER A 132 12.30 51.84 10.46
CA SER A 132 10.84 51.80 10.37
C SER A 132 10.19 50.74 11.27
N THR A 133 10.72 49.52 11.28
CA THR A 133 10.13 48.38 12.02
C THR A 133 11.23 47.67 12.80
N PRO A 134 10.99 47.28 14.07
CA PRO A 134 11.95 46.49 14.84
C PRO A 134 12.39 45.23 14.09
N HIS A 135 13.70 44.99 14.03
CA HIS A 135 14.28 43.82 13.37
C HIS A 135 15.63 43.45 13.96
N ILE A 136 16.06 42.21 13.77
CA ILE A 136 17.31 41.69 14.33
C ILE A 136 18.23 41.26 13.19
N HIS A 137 19.49 41.66 13.29
CA HIS A 137 20.58 41.12 12.49
C HIS A 137 21.37 40.15 13.36
N ALA A 138 21.38 38.87 12.99
CA ALA A 138 22.11 37.82 13.68
C ALA A 138 23.22 37.24 12.78
N TYR A 139 24.41 37.02 13.34
CA TYR A 139 25.59 36.57 12.63
C TYR A 139 25.96 35.15 13.04
N ILE A 140 25.87 34.21 12.10
CA ILE A 140 26.06 32.78 12.34
C ILE A 140 27.27 32.26 11.56
N VAL A 141 28.22 31.64 12.24
CA VAL A 141 29.39 31.01 11.61
C VAL A 141 29.05 29.55 11.26
N PRO A 142 29.07 29.14 9.98
CA PRO A 142 28.53 27.85 9.57
C PRO A 142 29.51 26.70 9.81
N ILE A 143 29.84 26.38 11.06
CA ILE A 143 30.78 25.32 11.43
C ILE A 143 30.08 23.95 11.44
N ASN A 144 30.67 22.98 10.72
CA ASN A 144 30.31 21.58 10.85
C ASN A 144 31.10 20.96 12.01
N GLU A 145 30.37 20.42 13.00
CA GLU A 145 30.95 19.83 14.20
C GLU A 145 31.73 18.54 13.96
N LYS A 146 31.33 17.73 12.97
CA LYS A 146 31.98 16.46 12.62
C LYS A 146 33.29 16.70 11.87
N THR A 147 33.24 17.55 10.84
CA THR A 147 34.41 17.79 9.98
C THR A 147 35.33 18.88 10.51
N LYS A 148 34.87 19.71 11.46
CA LYS A 148 35.59 20.88 11.98
C LYS A 148 36.04 21.81 10.85
N ARG A 149 35.15 22.03 9.89
CA ARG A 149 35.31 22.93 8.73
C ARG A 149 34.07 23.80 8.56
N LEU A 150 34.21 24.92 7.84
CA LEU A 150 33.08 25.75 7.43
C LEU A 150 32.26 25.05 6.34
N SER A 151 30.95 24.97 6.53
CA SER A 151 30.02 24.24 5.69
C SER A 151 28.64 24.93 5.64
N TYR A 152 28.55 26.02 4.86
CA TYR A 152 27.26 26.63 4.54
C TYR A 152 26.31 25.65 3.86
N LYS A 153 26.83 24.78 2.98
CA LYS A 153 26.01 23.79 2.27
C LYS A 153 25.30 22.84 3.23
N GLU A 154 25.94 22.47 4.32
CA GLU A 154 25.31 21.61 5.31
C GLU A 154 24.29 22.36 6.15
N MET A 155 24.61 23.58 6.57
CA MET A 155 23.72 24.37 7.42
C MET A 155 22.49 24.93 6.68
N PHE A 156 22.69 25.52 5.50
CA PHE A 156 21.68 26.28 4.77
C PHE A 156 21.54 25.89 3.29
N GLY A 157 22.33 24.95 2.78
CA GLY A 157 22.38 24.62 1.34
C GLY A 157 22.36 23.12 1.02
N GLY A 158 23.11 22.72 0.00
CA GLY A 158 23.20 21.34 -0.48
C GLY A 158 23.07 21.32 -2.01
N SER A 159 22.54 20.23 -2.57
CA SER A 159 21.98 20.27 -3.92
C SER A 159 20.85 21.32 -4.02
N GLN A 160 20.46 21.74 -5.22
CA GLN A 160 19.40 22.75 -5.38
C GLN A 160 18.09 22.36 -4.66
N ALA A 161 17.71 21.09 -4.72
CA ALA A 161 16.55 20.55 -4.01
C ALA A 161 16.75 20.56 -2.48
N GLN A 162 17.91 20.12 -2.00
CA GLN A 162 18.22 20.09 -0.57
C GLN A 162 18.28 21.49 0.04
N GLY A 163 18.90 22.45 -0.65
CA GLY A 163 18.96 23.84 -0.20
C GLY A 163 17.57 24.46 -0.10
N ARG A 164 16.70 24.23 -1.10
CA ARG A 164 15.31 24.69 -1.07
C ARG A 164 14.54 24.09 0.11
N LEU A 165 14.70 22.79 0.35
CA LEU A 165 14.07 22.11 1.48
C LEU A 165 14.54 22.67 2.83
N LYS A 166 15.85 22.82 3.03
CA LYS A 166 16.41 23.36 4.29
C LYS A 166 15.98 24.79 4.56
N LEU A 167 15.97 25.65 3.54
CA LEU A 167 15.49 27.02 3.68
C LEU A 167 13.98 27.08 3.96
N SER A 168 13.18 26.17 3.38
CA SER A 168 11.77 26.04 3.76
C SER A 168 11.60 25.62 5.21
N GLN A 169 12.34 24.59 5.65
CA GLN A 169 12.32 24.12 7.05
C GLN A 169 12.83 25.18 8.02
N LEU A 170 13.74 26.06 7.57
CA LEU A 170 14.22 27.19 8.35
C LEU A 170 13.08 28.20 8.62
N GLN A 171 12.30 28.54 7.58
CA GLN A 171 11.11 29.38 7.70
C GLN A 171 10.05 28.72 8.60
N ASP A 172 9.82 27.41 8.43
CA ASP A 172 8.87 26.63 9.24
C ASP A 172 9.27 26.68 10.74
N SER A 173 10.54 26.43 11.03
CA SER A 173 11.08 26.41 12.38
C SER A 173 11.05 27.79 13.06
N TYR A 174 11.29 28.86 12.32
CA TYR A 174 11.24 30.21 12.88
C TYR A 174 9.80 30.66 13.16
N ALA A 175 8.87 30.39 12.22
CA ALA A 175 7.45 30.66 12.44
C ALA A 175 6.88 29.88 13.64
N ALA A 176 7.31 28.63 13.85
CA ALA A 176 6.92 27.85 15.02
C ALA A 176 7.34 28.52 16.34
N ALA A 177 8.53 29.15 16.37
CA ALA A 177 9.00 29.86 17.57
C ALA A 177 8.17 31.12 17.87
N LEU A 178 7.61 31.76 16.84
CA LEU A 178 6.79 32.98 16.99
C LEU A 178 5.28 32.70 17.08
N THR A 179 4.85 31.45 16.91
CA THR A 179 3.44 31.04 16.98
C THR A 179 2.75 31.47 18.29
N PRO A 180 3.38 31.37 19.48
CA PRO A 180 2.76 31.86 20.73
C PRO A 180 2.46 33.37 20.74
N LEU A 181 3.11 34.14 19.87
CA LEU A 181 2.92 35.59 19.75
C LEU A 181 1.79 35.95 18.75
N GLY A 182 1.17 34.95 18.12
CA GLY A 182 0.17 35.15 17.06
C GLY A 182 0.79 35.58 15.72
N ILE A 183 2.09 35.34 15.53
CA ILE A 183 2.79 35.59 14.25
C ILE A 183 2.82 34.28 13.46
N GLU A 184 2.28 34.31 12.25
CA GLU A 184 2.19 33.16 11.38
C GLU A 184 3.36 33.05 10.40
N ARG A 185 3.49 31.88 9.78
CA ARG A 185 4.46 31.64 8.72
C ARG A 185 4.09 32.43 7.46
N GLY A 186 5.09 33.04 6.80
CA GLY A 186 4.91 33.54 5.43
C GLY A 186 4.45 32.45 4.44
N VAL A 187 3.95 32.87 3.27
CA VAL A 187 3.39 31.96 2.25
C VAL A 187 4.42 30.92 1.78
N LYS A 188 4.11 29.63 1.93
CA LYS A 188 5.02 28.52 1.58
C LYS A 188 5.10 28.30 0.08
N GLY A 189 6.31 28.27 -0.47
CA GLY A 189 6.49 28.21 -1.93
C GLY A 189 6.14 29.53 -2.65
N SER A 190 6.13 30.65 -1.93
CA SER A 190 5.98 31.98 -2.53
C SER A 190 6.96 32.17 -3.69
N LYS A 191 6.45 32.71 -4.81
CA LYS A 191 7.23 33.11 -5.99
C LYS A 191 7.67 34.58 -5.94
N ALA A 192 7.39 35.28 -4.83
CA ALA A 192 7.81 36.65 -4.64
C ALA A 192 9.34 36.74 -4.73
N LYS A 193 9.82 37.66 -5.56
CA LYS A 193 11.25 37.96 -5.65
C LYS A 193 11.59 38.97 -4.57
N HIS A 194 12.71 38.76 -3.88
CA HIS A 194 13.24 39.78 -2.98
C HIS A 194 13.58 41.04 -3.79
N ILE A 195 13.03 42.18 -3.38
CA ILE A 195 13.33 43.49 -3.94
C ILE A 195 14.29 44.16 -2.95
N GLN A 196 15.38 44.77 -3.45
CA GLN A 196 16.31 45.45 -2.55
C GLN A 196 15.62 46.64 -1.88
N VAL A 197 16.04 46.95 -0.64
CA VAL A 197 15.43 47.99 0.19
C VAL A 197 15.37 49.35 -0.54
N GLN A 198 16.38 49.68 -1.34
CA GLN A 198 16.45 50.91 -2.14
C GLN A 198 15.40 50.94 -3.28
N GLU A 199 15.15 49.81 -3.94
CA GLU A 199 14.16 49.66 -5.02
C GLU A 199 12.73 49.65 -4.46
N TYR A 200 12.53 49.03 -3.29
CA TYR A 200 11.25 49.08 -2.57
C TYR A 200 10.92 50.49 -2.11
N TYR A 201 11.89 51.22 -1.53
CA TYR A 201 11.69 52.63 -1.16
C TYR A 201 11.47 53.53 -2.39
N GLN A 202 12.08 53.28 -3.55
CA GLN A 202 11.71 53.99 -4.79
C GLN A 202 10.26 53.69 -5.23
N ALA A 203 9.78 52.47 -5.04
CA ALA A 203 8.42 52.05 -5.42
C ALA A 203 7.32 52.46 -4.39
N VAL A 204 7.69 52.64 -3.12
CA VAL A 204 6.78 52.99 -2.02
C VAL A 204 6.85 54.48 -1.65
N ASN A 205 8.04 55.09 -1.67
CA ASN A 205 8.27 56.51 -1.39
C ASN A 205 8.37 57.37 -2.66
N SER A 206 8.05 56.84 -3.85
CA SER A 206 7.65 57.73 -4.95
C SER A 206 6.44 58.50 -4.44
N LYS A 207 6.68 59.75 -4.00
CA LYS A 207 5.67 60.63 -3.41
C LYS A 207 4.36 60.41 -4.17
N PRO A 208 3.23 60.08 -3.50
CA PRO A 208 1.95 60.26 -4.18
C PRO A 208 1.99 61.70 -4.65
N LEU A 209 1.83 61.92 -5.96
CA LEU A 209 1.62 63.28 -6.44
C LEU A 209 0.43 63.77 -5.62
N SER A 210 0.70 64.68 -4.67
CA SER A 210 -0.37 65.38 -3.98
C SER A 210 -1.19 66.00 -5.08
N LEU A 211 -2.42 65.50 -5.26
CA LEU A 211 -3.36 66.18 -6.13
C LEU A 211 -3.54 67.56 -5.50
N GLU A 212 -2.93 68.57 -6.13
CA GLU A 212 -3.31 69.96 -5.91
C GLU A 212 -4.73 70.08 -6.46
N LEU A 213 -5.73 69.76 -5.63
CA LEU A 213 -7.15 69.75 -6.00
C LEU A 213 -7.57 71.10 -6.59
N GLU A 214 -6.91 72.19 -6.15
CA GLU A 214 -7.09 73.55 -6.66
C GLU A 214 -6.81 73.67 -8.17
N ARG A 215 -5.91 72.86 -8.74
CA ARG A 215 -5.58 72.86 -10.17
C ARG A 215 -6.68 72.27 -11.05
N PHE A 216 -7.62 71.55 -10.44
CA PHE A 216 -8.79 70.95 -11.11
C PHE A 216 -10.09 71.70 -10.81
N ALA A 217 -10.00 72.93 -10.27
CA ALA A 217 -11.17 73.79 -10.17
C ALA A 217 -11.78 74.05 -11.56
N PRO A 218 -13.12 74.09 -11.68
CA PRO A 218 -13.78 74.42 -12.94
C PRO A 218 -13.46 75.84 -13.36
N PHE A 219 -13.20 76.06 -14.65
CA PHE A 219 -13.12 77.41 -15.19
C PHE A 219 -14.52 78.04 -15.30
N PRO A 220 -14.66 79.38 -15.20
CA PRO A 220 -15.95 80.05 -15.38
C PRO A 220 -16.58 79.71 -16.74
N GLY A 221 -17.74 79.06 -16.72
CA GLY A 221 -18.47 78.62 -17.92
C GLY A 221 -18.12 77.22 -18.44
N GLU A 222 -17.16 76.52 -17.82
CA GLU A 222 -16.82 75.13 -18.14
C GLU A 222 -17.96 74.19 -17.72
N THR A 223 -18.41 73.33 -18.63
CA THR A 223 -19.43 72.32 -18.34
C THR A 223 -18.82 71.14 -17.57
N ALA A 224 -19.66 70.38 -16.86
CA ALA A 224 -19.20 69.19 -16.13
C ALA A 224 -18.53 68.14 -17.04
N GLN A 225 -18.94 68.07 -18.32
CA GLN A 225 -18.38 67.15 -19.30
C GLN A 225 -16.97 67.56 -19.73
N GLU A 226 -16.77 68.86 -20.00
CA GLU A 226 -15.46 69.43 -20.35
C GLU A 226 -14.46 69.33 -19.19
N LEU A 227 -14.91 69.57 -17.95
CA LEU A 227 -14.10 69.38 -16.75
C LEU A 227 -13.65 67.91 -16.61
N LEU A 228 -14.57 66.96 -16.80
CA LEU A 228 -14.27 65.52 -16.71
C LEU A 228 -13.25 65.11 -17.78
N GLU A 229 -13.40 65.63 -19.00
CA GLU A 229 -12.51 65.35 -20.11
C GLU A 229 -11.10 65.92 -19.86
N ARG A 230 -11.01 67.13 -19.31
CA ARG A 230 -9.74 67.76 -18.90
C ARG A 230 -9.03 66.98 -17.79
N ILE A 231 -9.77 66.52 -16.77
CA ILE A 231 -9.22 65.69 -15.69
C ILE A 231 -8.71 64.35 -16.24
N ASN A 232 -9.49 63.70 -17.12
CA ASN A 232 -9.12 62.43 -17.74
C ASN A 232 -7.92 62.55 -18.70
N ASN A 233 -7.74 63.71 -19.32
CA ASN A 233 -6.64 64.00 -20.25
C ASN A 233 -5.38 64.59 -19.56
N ASP A 234 -5.41 64.87 -18.27
CA ASP A 234 -4.23 65.35 -17.54
C ASP A 234 -3.19 64.22 -17.41
N ARG A 235 -1.97 64.49 -17.91
CA ARG A 235 -0.87 63.52 -17.95
C ARG A 235 -0.50 62.95 -16.58
N ARG A 236 -0.66 63.72 -15.49
CA ARG A 236 -0.38 63.26 -14.12
C ARG A 236 -1.47 62.32 -13.62
N ILE A 237 -2.74 62.62 -13.92
CA ILE A 237 -3.87 61.75 -13.58
C ILE A 237 -3.80 60.43 -14.36
N GLN A 238 -3.43 60.48 -15.64
CA GLN A 238 -3.20 59.29 -16.45
C GLN A 238 -2.05 58.42 -15.89
N ALA A 239 -0.93 59.03 -15.50
CA ALA A 239 0.18 58.32 -14.88
C ALA A 239 -0.22 57.69 -13.53
N LEU A 240 -0.98 58.41 -12.70
CA LEU A 240 -1.51 57.90 -11.42
C LEU A 240 -2.46 56.72 -11.62
N ASN A 241 -3.38 56.84 -12.58
CA ASN A 241 -4.33 55.77 -12.93
C ASN A 241 -3.61 54.51 -13.43
N HIS A 242 -2.52 54.68 -14.20
CA HIS A 242 -1.71 53.55 -14.65
C HIS A 242 -1.00 52.86 -13.47
N GLN A 243 -0.38 53.63 -12.58
CA GLN A 243 0.25 53.09 -11.36
C GLN A 243 -0.76 52.37 -10.44
N LEU A 244 -1.97 52.91 -10.28
CA LEU A 244 -3.04 52.28 -9.51
C LEU A 244 -3.52 50.98 -10.17
N ALA A 245 -3.64 50.95 -11.49
CA ALA A 245 -4.01 49.75 -12.24
C ALA A 245 -2.94 48.65 -12.12
N ASP A 246 -1.66 49.01 -12.20
CA ASP A 246 -0.55 48.08 -12.04
C ASP A 246 -0.44 47.55 -10.61
N ARG A 247 -0.59 48.40 -9.58
CA ARG A 247 -0.69 47.97 -8.17
C ARG A 247 -1.85 47.00 -7.96
N ARG A 248 -3.04 47.29 -8.51
CA ARG A 248 -4.20 46.38 -8.45
C ARG A 248 -3.91 45.02 -9.08
N ARG A 249 -3.22 45.00 -10.23
CA ARG A 249 -2.80 43.75 -10.89
C ARG A 249 -1.81 42.95 -10.05
N ILE A 250 -0.81 43.61 -9.45
CA ILE A 250 0.19 42.96 -8.60
C ILE A 250 -0.46 42.34 -7.36
N ILE A 251 -1.32 43.09 -6.66
CA ILE A 251 -2.07 42.60 -5.48
C ILE A 251 -2.92 41.38 -5.84
N GLU A 252 -3.60 41.40 -6.98
CA GLU A 252 -4.42 40.27 -7.44
C GLU A 252 -3.57 39.04 -7.78
N LEU A 253 -2.41 39.23 -8.41
CA LEU A 253 -1.47 38.14 -8.70
C LEU A 253 -0.90 37.52 -7.41
N GLU A 254 -0.55 38.34 -6.42
CA GLU A 254 -0.09 37.87 -5.10
C GLU A 254 -1.20 37.11 -4.37
N ARG A 255 -2.44 37.61 -4.41
CA ARG A 255 -3.60 36.94 -3.81
C ARG A 255 -3.83 35.57 -4.44
N ARG A 256 -3.78 35.47 -5.76
CA ARG A 256 -3.90 34.19 -6.48
C ARG A 256 -2.76 33.24 -6.17
N ALA A 257 -1.52 33.74 -6.12
CA ALA A 257 -0.35 32.94 -5.75
C ALA A 257 -0.42 32.43 -4.30
N SER A 258 -0.91 33.26 -3.37
CA SER A 258 -1.13 32.89 -1.97
C SER A 258 -2.21 31.82 -1.82
N LEU A 259 -3.35 31.98 -2.50
CA LEU A 259 -4.43 30.98 -2.50
C LEU A 259 -3.97 29.64 -3.10
N SER A 260 -3.24 29.67 -4.22
CA SER A 260 -2.65 28.48 -4.84
C SER A 260 -1.63 27.79 -3.93
N SER A 261 -0.81 28.56 -3.20
CA SER A 261 0.13 28.05 -2.21
C SER A 261 -0.58 27.37 -1.02
N ILE A 262 -1.61 28.00 -0.45
CA ILE A 262 -2.41 27.43 0.65
C ILE A 262 -3.06 26.11 0.20
N ALA A 263 -3.63 26.07 -1.01
CA ALA A 263 -4.20 24.86 -1.57
C ALA A 263 -3.14 23.75 -1.74
N SER A 264 -1.95 24.10 -2.22
CA SER A 264 -0.83 23.16 -2.39
C SER A 264 -0.32 22.61 -1.06
N GLU A 265 -0.25 23.43 -0.01
CA GLU A 265 0.18 23.00 1.32
C GLU A 265 -0.86 22.11 2.00
N LYS A 266 -2.16 22.45 1.89
CA LYS A 266 -3.25 21.57 2.36
C LYS A 266 -3.22 20.21 1.66
N LEU A 267 -2.97 20.21 0.35
CA LEU A 267 -2.81 18.97 -0.41
C LEU A 267 -1.59 18.17 0.07
N ARG A 268 -0.46 18.84 0.31
CA ARG A 268 0.75 18.20 0.83
C ARG A 268 0.51 17.59 2.21
N GLN A 269 -0.15 18.29 3.13
CA GLN A 269 -0.49 17.74 4.45
C GLN A 269 -1.37 16.48 4.32
N LYS A 270 -2.39 16.52 3.45
CA LYS A 270 -3.21 15.33 3.16
C LYS A 270 -2.38 14.16 2.63
N LEU A 271 -1.43 14.43 1.72
CA LEU A 271 -0.53 13.41 1.19
C LEU A 271 0.41 12.86 2.27
N GLU A 272 0.97 13.70 3.13
CA GLU A 272 1.82 13.26 4.26
C GLU A 272 1.04 12.37 5.23
N THR A 273 -0.21 12.73 5.59
CA THR A 273 -1.08 11.88 6.40
C THR A 273 -1.35 10.54 5.71
N ARG A 274 -1.64 10.55 4.40
CA ARG A 274 -1.89 9.32 3.64
C ARG A 274 -0.65 8.42 3.56
N VAL A 275 0.54 8.99 3.46
CA VAL A 275 1.80 8.21 3.47
C VAL A 275 1.98 7.50 4.81
N VAL A 276 1.74 8.19 5.94
CA VAL A 276 1.82 7.57 7.27
C VAL A 276 0.79 6.44 7.44
N GLU A 277 -0.43 6.63 6.95
CA GLU A 277 -1.45 5.57 6.94
C GLU A 277 -0.99 4.35 6.13
N LEU A 278 -0.50 4.58 4.90
CA LEU A 278 0.01 3.50 4.04
C LEU A 278 1.20 2.76 4.63
N GLU A 279 2.08 3.46 5.35
CA GLU A 279 3.20 2.85 6.07
C GLU A 279 2.70 1.94 7.21
N LYS A 280 1.68 2.40 7.95
CA LYS A 280 1.05 1.59 9.01
C LYS A 280 0.32 0.37 8.44
N GLU A 281 -0.45 0.55 7.37
CA GLU A 281 -1.10 -0.55 6.64
C GLU A 281 -0.05 -1.59 6.19
N ASN A 282 1.05 -1.14 5.57
CA ASN A 282 2.14 -2.03 5.16
C ASN A 282 2.80 -2.78 6.32
N LEU A 283 2.94 -2.15 7.49
CA LEU A 283 3.49 -2.81 8.67
C LEU A 283 2.56 -3.93 9.15
N ASP A 284 1.26 -3.67 9.23
CA ASP A 284 0.26 -4.68 9.58
C ASP A 284 0.24 -5.84 8.58
N TRP A 285 0.37 -5.55 7.28
CA TRP A 285 0.49 -6.58 6.24
C TRP A 285 1.75 -7.44 6.40
N ARG A 286 2.89 -6.83 6.76
CA ARG A 286 4.14 -7.58 7.01
C ARG A 286 4.02 -8.50 8.22
N LEU A 287 3.46 -8.01 9.32
CA LEU A 287 3.25 -8.83 10.52
C LEU A 287 2.31 -10.02 10.26
N LYS A 288 1.24 -9.80 9.46
CA LYS A 288 0.35 -10.88 9.01
C LYS A 288 1.08 -11.87 8.09
N ALA A 289 1.89 -11.39 7.16
CA ALA A 289 2.64 -12.23 6.23
C ALA A 289 3.69 -13.11 6.93
N ASP A 290 4.38 -12.57 7.94
CA ASP A 290 5.37 -13.32 8.72
C ASP A 290 4.68 -14.45 9.51
N LEU A 291 3.48 -14.22 10.04
CA LEU A 291 2.70 -15.25 10.73
C LEU A 291 2.28 -16.42 9.80
N MET A 292 2.05 -16.13 8.52
CA MET A 292 1.62 -17.14 7.53
C MET A 292 2.77 -17.86 6.83
N ARG A 293 3.98 -17.30 6.85
CA ARG A 293 5.17 -17.94 6.27
C ARG A 293 5.57 -19.24 6.96
N ASP A 294 5.28 -19.35 8.25
CA ASP A 294 5.65 -20.51 9.09
C ASP A 294 4.69 -21.71 8.93
N LEU A 295 3.67 -21.60 8.07
CA LEU A 295 2.79 -22.74 7.77
C LEU A 295 3.60 -23.89 7.15
N PRO A 296 3.37 -25.15 7.56
CA PRO A 296 4.06 -26.31 6.98
C PRO A 296 3.83 -26.38 5.46
N LEU A 297 4.92 -26.36 4.70
CA LEU A 297 4.84 -26.33 3.23
C LEU A 297 4.13 -27.54 2.63
N GLU A 298 4.20 -28.69 3.29
CA GLU A 298 3.48 -29.90 2.88
C GLU A 298 1.97 -29.75 2.98
N ASP A 299 1.47 -29.08 4.03
CA ASP A 299 0.03 -28.82 4.18
C ASP A 299 -0.46 -27.79 3.17
N VAL A 300 0.38 -26.80 2.87
CA VAL A 300 0.11 -25.79 1.84
C VAL A 300 0.10 -26.42 0.46
N ALA A 301 1.07 -27.28 0.13
CA ALA A 301 1.13 -28.02 -1.13
C ALA A 301 -0.12 -28.90 -1.34
N TRP A 302 -0.58 -29.55 -0.26
CA TRP A 302 -1.79 -30.35 -0.28
C TRP A 302 -3.04 -29.50 -0.56
N GLN A 303 -3.21 -28.38 0.15
CA GLN A 303 -4.32 -27.45 -0.07
C GLN A 303 -4.31 -26.82 -1.47
N LEU A 304 -3.12 -26.65 -2.06
CA LEU A 304 -2.94 -26.21 -3.43
C LEU A 304 -3.36 -27.25 -4.47
N GLY A 305 -3.69 -28.48 -4.06
CA GLY A 305 -4.12 -29.55 -4.95
C GLY A 305 -2.99 -30.35 -5.57
N LEU A 306 -1.77 -30.26 -5.01
CA LEU A 306 -0.64 -31.09 -5.43
C LEU A 306 -0.72 -32.46 -4.73
N ASP A 307 -0.41 -33.52 -5.48
CA ASP A 307 -0.42 -34.88 -4.97
C ASP A 307 1.02 -35.36 -4.65
N PRO A 308 1.26 -35.97 -3.48
CA PRO A 308 2.56 -36.54 -3.15
C PRO A 308 2.82 -37.84 -3.93
N VAL A 309 3.87 -37.86 -4.75
CA VAL A 309 4.31 -39.00 -5.56
C VAL A 309 5.81 -39.21 -5.38
N GLN A 310 6.20 -40.31 -4.73
CA GLN A 310 7.61 -40.69 -4.50
C GLN A 310 8.47 -39.58 -3.85
N GLY A 311 7.92 -38.90 -2.83
CA GLY A 311 8.64 -37.85 -2.11
C GLY A 311 8.69 -36.49 -2.85
N ARG A 312 7.89 -36.30 -3.90
CA ARG A 312 7.71 -35.01 -4.58
C ARG A 312 6.23 -34.70 -4.74
N TRP A 313 5.87 -33.43 -4.72
CA TRP A 313 4.52 -32.93 -4.91
C TRP A 313 4.30 -32.61 -6.38
N LYS A 314 3.31 -33.25 -7.02
CA LYS A 314 3.03 -33.10 -8.45
C LYS A 314 1.59 -32.63 -8.68
N GLY A 315 1.42 -31.68 -9.59
CA GLY A 315 0.10 -31.15 -9.96
C GLY A 315 0.26 -29.86 -10.77
N TYR A 316 -0.72 -29.57 -11.64
CA TYR A 316 -0.73 -28.35 -12.49
C TYR A 316 0.56 -28.12 -13.31
N GLY A 317 1.25 -29.19 -13.71
CA GLY A 317 2.53 -29.09 -14.44
C GLY A 317 3.75 -28.81 -13.57
N HIS A 318 3.62 -28.77 -12.24
CA HIS A 318 4.71 -28.60 -11.29
C HIS A 318 5.23 -29.94 -10.75
N ILE A 319 6.53 -30.00 -10.43
CA ILE A 319 7.19 -31.13 -9.76
C ILE A 319 7.99 -30.57 -8.58
N ILE A 320 7.31 -30.34 -7.47
CA ILE A 320 7.84 -29.63 -6.32
C ILE A 320 8.49 -30.58 -5.32
N ASN A 321 9.73 -30.30 -4.96
CA ASN A 321 10.39 -30.90 -3.79
C ASN A 321 10.33 -29.90 -2.64
N ILE A 322 9.98 -30.37 -1.45
CA ILE A 322 9.90 -29.56 -0.23
C ILE A 322 11.00 -30.03 0.72
N ASN A 323 11.81 -29.07 1.21
CA ASN A 323 12.87 -29.34 2.17
C ASN A 323 12.83 -28.29 3.29
N GLY A 324 12.21 -28.66 4.41
CA GLY A 324 11.95 -27.74 5.52
C GLY A 324 11.08 -26.58 5.09
N SER A 325 11.58 -25.35 5.23
CA SER A 325 10.86 -24.12 4.84
C SER A 325 11.09 -23.69 3.39
N LYS A 326 11.74 -24.51 2.55
CA LYS A 326 12.01 -24.18 1.14
C LYS A 326 11.39 -25.20 0.20
N PHE A 327 11.07 -24.77 -1.00
CA PHE A 327 10.64 -25.65 -2.08
C PHE A 327 11.40 -25.37 -3.38
N TYR A 328 11.48 -26.38 -4.24
CA TYR A 328 12.10 -26.30 -5.56
C TYR A 328 11.22 -27.03 -6.57
N ASP A 329 10.83 -26.34 -7.63
CA ASP A 329 10.11 -26.93 -8.74
C ASP A 329 11.10 -27.46 -9.80
N PHE A 330 10.96 -28.74 -10.12
CA PHE A 330 11.76 -29.48 -11.08
C PHE A 330 11.03 -29.69 -12.41
N SER A 331 9.90 -29.01 -12.62
CA SER A 331 9.21 -29.03 -13.90
C SER A 331 10.10 -28.43 -15.00
N PRO A 332 10.14 -29.03 -16.21
CA PRO A 332 10.90 -28.49 -17.34
C PRO A 332 10.51 -27.05 -17.71
N SER A 333 9.27 -26.65 -17.42
CA SER A 333 8.75 -25.30 -17.69
C SER A 333 8.98 -24.30 -16.55
N SER A 334 9.28 -24.77 -15.34
CA SER A 334 9.30 -23.95 -14.12
C SER A 334 10.45 -24.38 -13.20
N GLN A 335 11.68 -24.05 -13.57
CA GLN A 335 12.87 -24.26 -12.72
C GLN A 335 13.05 -23.13 -11.71
N GLN A 336 12.08 -22.96 -10.82
CA GLN A 336 12.09 -21.91 -9.80
C GLN A 336 11.87 -22.51 -8.41
N GLY A 337 12.34 -21.83 -7.38
CA GLY A 337 12.18 -22.23 -5.99
C GLY A 337 11.97 -21.01 -5.11
N GLY A 338 11.32 -21.21 -3.97
CA GLY A 338 10.93 -20.17 -3.03
C GLY A 338 11.00 -20.62 -1.58
N GLY A 339 10.73 -19.69 -0.65
CA GLY A 339 10.83 -19.93 0.79
C GLY A 339 9.53 -19.59 1.53
N GLY A 340 8.93 -20.59 2.17
CA GLY A 340 7.73 -20.42 2.99
C GLY A 340 6.42 -20.48 2.21
N ALA A 341 5.31 -20.54 2.95
CA ALA A 341 3.99 -20.86 2.42
C ALA A 341 3.49 -19.87 1.36
N ILE A 342 3.76 -18.58 1.55
CA ILE A 342 3.33 -17.52 0.62
C ILE A 342 3.97 -17.71 -0.75
N ASP A 343 5.29 -17.95 -0.79
CA ASP A 343 6.03 -18.14 -2.03
C ASP A 343 5.54 -19.40 -2.77
N LEU A 344 5.20 -20.46 -2.03
CA LEU A 344 4.66 -21.68 -2.60
C LEU A 344 3.28 -21.46 -3.24
N VAL A 345 2.38 -20.73 -2.58
CA VAL A 345 1.06 -20.38 -3.13
C VAL A 345 1.19 -19.46 -4.33
N MET A 346 2.04 -18.45 -4.27
CA MET A 346 2.30 -17.56 -5.40
C MET A 346 2.84 -18.33 -6.61
N HIS A 347 3.76 -19.27 -6.39
CA HIS A 347 4.36 -20.07 -7.45
C HIS A 347 3.35 -21.01 -8.12
N VAL A 348 2.53 -21.71 -7.34
CA VAL A 348 1.59 -22.71 -7.88
C VAL A 348 0.32 -22.08 -8.46
N ASN A 349 -0.21 -21.03 -7.83
CA ASN A 349 -1.42 -20.36 -8.32
C ASN A 349 -1.15 -19.23 -9.32
N GLU A 350 0.12 -18.87 -9.55
CA GLU A 350 0.55 -17.72 -10.36
C GLU A 350 -0.13 -16.41 -9.92
N CYS A 351 -0.26 -16.23 -8.61
CA CYS A 351 -1.01 -15.12 -8.02
C CYS A 351 -0.09 -14.09 -7.34
N SER A 352 -0.64 -12.90 -7.13
CA SER A 352 0.04 -11.84 -6.39
C SER A 352 0.15 -12.19 -4.91
N PHE A 353 1.06 -11.50 -4.23
CA PHE A 353 1.27 -11.63 -2.79
C PHE A 353 -0.01 -11.45 -1.95
N LYS A 354 -0.89 -10.51 -2.34
CA LYS A 354 -2.14 -10.25 -1.61
C LYS A 354 -3.13 -11.40 -1.79
N GLU A 355 -3.23 -11.93 -3.01
CA GLU A 355 -4.08 -13.08 -3.33
C GLU A 355 -3.59 -14.34 -2.61
N ALA A 356 -2.27 -14.54 -2.52
CA ALA A 356 -1.69 -15.65 -1.77
C ALA A 356 -2.00 -15.58 -0.27
N ILE A 357 -1.95 -14.39 0.34
CA ILE A 357 -2.32 -14.20 1.75
C ILE A 357 -3.82 -14.43 1.96
N ALA A 358 -4.68 -13.91 1.08
CA ALA A 358 -6.12 -14.13 1.16
C ALA A 358 -6.45 -15.62 1.06
N TRP A 359 -5.77 -16.31 0.14
CA TRP A 359 -5.89 -17.76 -0.04
C TRP A 359 -5.46 -18.52 1.22
N LEU A 360 -4.29 -18.20 1.79
CA LEU A 360 -3.82 -18.85 3.03
C LEU A 360 -4.76 -18.58 4.22
N SER A 361 -5.25 -17.35 4.34
CA SER A 361 -6.18 -16.97 5.41
C SER A 361 -7.53 -17.67 5.33
N ASP A 362 -8.02 -17.94 4.12
CA ASP A 362 -9.26 -18.67 3.89
C ASP A 362 -9.11 -20.17 4.15
N ARG A 363 -8.00 -20.76 3.69
CA ARG A 363 -7.78 -22.22 3.75
C ARG A 363 -7.36 -22.74 5.13
N PHE A 364 -6.70 -21.92 5.96
CA PHE A 364 -6.13 -22.33 7.24
C PHE A 364 -6.82 -21.68 8.47
N GLY A 365 -8.05 -21.17 8.33
CA GLY A 365 -8.75 -20.37 9.34
C GLY A 365 -8.96 -20.98 10.75
N GLU A 366 -8.98 -20.08 11.76
CA GLU A 366 -9.32 -20.12 13.20
C GLU A 366 -8.92 -21.28 14.15
N ALA A 367 -8.70 -22.52 13.72
CA ALA A 367 -8.68 -23.66 14.67
C ALA A 367 -7.30 -24.06 15.25
N GLU A 368 -6.17 -23.73 14.62
CA GLU A 368 -4.82 -24.10 15.13
C GLU A 368 -3.96 -22.91 15.58
N VAL A 369 -4.45 -21.68 15.42
CA VAL A 369 -3.74 -20.45 15.84
C VAL A 369 -4.65 -19.62 16.72
N GLN A 370 -4.77 -20.01 18.01
CA GLN A 370 -5.77 -19.38 18.87
C GLN A 370 -5.43 -17.95 19.32
N ARG A 371 -6.42 -17.08 19.10
CA ARG A 371 -6.97 -16.07 20.04
C ARG A 371 -6.13 -14.81 20.33
N ALA A 372 -6.18 -13.87 19.38
CA ALA A 372 -6.47 -12.43 19.61
C ALA A 372 -6.48 -11.64 18.27
N ALA A 373 -5.81 -12.17 17.25
CA ALA A 373 -5.56 -11.47 15.98
C ALA A 373 -6.75 -11.48 14.99
N ILE A 374 -7.78 -12.30 15.21
CA ILE A 374 -8.74 -12.67 14.17
C ILE A 374 -9.96 -11.75 14.11
N ALA A 375 -10.38 -11.15 15.23
CA ALA A 375 -11.50 -10.19 15.23
C ALA A 375 -11.19 -8.93 14.38
N GLN A 376 -9.92 -8.54 14.26
CA GLN A 376 -9.49 -7.41 13.44
C GLN A 376 -9.31 -7.80 11.96
N ALA A 377 -8.92 -9.05 11.68
CA ALA A 377 -8.82 -9.59 10.32
C ALA A 377 -10.20 -9.72 9.65
N GLN A 378 -11.22 -10.16 10.40
CA GLN A 378 -12.60 -10.26 9.93
C GLN A 378 -13.19 -8.90 9.51
N LYS A 379 -12.83 -7.81 10.20
CA LYS A 379 -13.30 -6.46 9.88
C LYS A 379 -12.75 -5.93 8.55
N VAL A 380 -11.48 -6.21 8.28
CA VAL A 380 -10.79 -5.80 7.05
C VAL A 380 -11.19 -6.68 5.86
N VAL A 381 -11.42 -7.98 6.07
CA VAL A 381 -11.92 -8.89 5.02
C VAL A 381 -13.35 -8.53 4.61
N ALA A 382 -14.22 -8.13 5.55
CA ALA A 382 -15.57 -7.68 5.25
C ALA A 382 -15.60 -6.39 4.39
N GLU A 383 -14.63 -5.49 4.57
CA GLU A 383 -14.49 -4.27 3.76
C GLU A 383 -13.91 -4.57 2.36
N ILE A 384 -13.03 -5.57 2.23
CA ILE A 384 -12.44 -5.98 0.94
C ILE A 384 -13.45 -6.74 0.07
N LEU A 385 -14.28 -7.61 0.67
CA LEU A 385 -15.35 -8.33 -0.04
C LEU A 385 -16.42 -7.40 -0.64
N GLN A 386 -16.52 -6.15 -0.18
CA GLN A 386 -17.41 -5.13 -0.77
C GLN A 386 -16.82 -4.43 -2.00
N ILE A 387 -15.51 -4.50 -2.22
CA ILE A 387 -14.82 -3.72 -3.26
C ILE A 387 -14.49 -4.58 -4.49
N GLU A 388 -14.18 -5.86 -4.32
CA GLU A 388 -13.90 -6.78 -5.42
C GLU A 388 -14.67 -8.10 -5.23
N PRO A 389 -15.51 -8.53 -6.19
CA PRO A 389 -16.21 -9.80 -6.09
C PRO A 389 -15.19 -10.94 -6.14
N GLN A 390 -15.28 -11.87 -5.19
CA GLN A 390 -14.51 -13.11 -5.26
C GLN A 390 -14.74 -13.76 -6.63
N PRO A 391 -13.68 -14.27 -7.31
CA PRO A 391 -13.87 -15.07 -8.50
C PRO A 391 -14.72 -16.29 -8.13
N GLN A 392 -15.98 -16.28 -8.56
CA GLN A 392 -16.88 -17.41 -8.38
C GLN A 392 -16.34 -18.60 -9.19
N PHE A 393 -16.36 -19.77 -8.57
CA PHE A 393 -16.05 -21.02 -9.27
C PHE A 393 -16.96 -21.16 -10.48
N THR A 394 -16.38 -21.47 -11.63
CA THR A 394 -17.10 -21.81 -12.85
C THR A 394 -16.73 -23.22 -13.27
N LEU A 395 -17.73 -24.02 -13.62
CA LEU A 395 -17.50 -25.36 -14.16
C LEU A 395 -16.77 -25.30 -15.51
N PRO A 396 -15.99 -26.34 -15.87
CA PRO A 396 -15.52 -26.53 -17.24
C PRO A 396 -16.68 -26.42 -18.24
N VAL A 397 -16.46 -25.75 -19.36
CA VAL A 397 -17.50 -25.66 -20.39
C VAL A 397 -17.68 -27.03 -21.04
N GLU A 398 -18.93 -27.48 -21.16
CA GLU A 398 -19.25 -28.73 -21.85
C GLU A 398 -19.00 -28.60 -23.35
N ASP A 399 -18.25 -29.56 -23.91
CA ASP A 399 -18.14 -29.81 -25.34
C ASP A 399 -18.92 -31.08 -25.71
N GLN A 400 -20.14 -30.87 -26.21
CA GLN A 400 -21.04 -31.94 -26.62
C GLN A 400 -20.48 -32.77 -27.79
N THR A 401 -19.58 -32.22 -28.60
CA THR A 401 -19.01 -32.94 -29.76
C THR A 401 -18.04 -34.04 -29.31
N LEU A 402 -17.44 -33.89 -28.12
CA LEU A 402 -16.50 -34.82 -27.54
C LEU A 402 -17.15 -35.84 -26.59
N TRP A 403 -18.44 -35.67 -26.28
CA TRP A 403 -19.18 -36.54 -25.35
C TRP A 403 -19.16 -38.01 -25.77
N GLN A 404 -19.32 -38.32 -27.06
CA GLN A 404 -19.36 -39.71 -27.52
C GLN A 404 -18.04 -40.44 -27.22
N ALA A 405 -16.89 -39.77 -27.35
CA ALA A 405 -15.58 -40.34 -27.05
C ALA A 405 -15.40 -40.59 -25.54
N VAL A 406 -15.81 -39.64 -24.70
CA VAL A 406 -15.80 -39.78 -23.24
C VAL A 406 -16.74 -40.90 -22.77
N SER A 407 -17.94 -40.98 -23.35
CA SER A 407 -18.92 -42.04 -23.08
C SER A 407 -18.36 -43.42 -23.49
N ASP A 408 -17.74 -43.53 -24.67
CA ASP A 408 -17.08 -44.76 -25.12
C ASP A 408 -15.92 -45.15 -24.19
N TYR A 409 -15.16 -44.18 -23.67
CA TYR A 409 -14.12 -44.45 -22.67
C TYR A 409 -14.71 -45.04 -21.38
N LEU A 410 -15.72 -44.39 -20.80
CA LEU A 410 -16.34 -44.84 -19.54
C LEU A 410 -17.03 -46.19 -19.70
N THR A 411 -17.65 -46.45 -20.85
CA THR A 411 -18.37 -47.69 -21.09
C THR A 411 -17.46 -48.84 -21.53
N ARG A 412 -16.59 -48.63 -22.52
CA ARG A 412 -15.80 -49.70 -23.13
C ARG A 412 -14.49 -49.95 -22.39
N GLN A 413 -13.81 -48.90 -21.94
CA GLN A 413 -12.52 -49.05 -21.26
C GLN A 413 -12.66 -49.19 -19.75
N ARG A 414 -13.65 -48.51 -19.14
CA ARG A 414 -13.89 -48.58 -17.69
C ARG A 414 -15.01 -49.55 -17.29
N GLY A 415 -15.74 -50.13 -18.25
CA GLY A 415 -16.74 -51.16 -18.00
C GLY A 415 -18.01 -50.65 -17.29
N ILE A 416 -18.21 -49.33 -17.22
CA ILE A 416 -19.38 -48.74 -16.57
C ILE A 416 -20.59 -48.90 -17.51
N PRO A 417 -21.76 -49.39 -17.05
CA PRO A 417 -22.92 -49.62 -17.91
C PRO A 417 -23.36 -48.35 -18.65
N SER A 418 -23.70 -48.47 -19.94
CA SER A 418 -24.07 -47.32 -20.79
C SER A 418 -25.27 -46.55 -20.26
N ASN A 419 -26.31 -47.25 -19.79
CA ASN A 419 -27.47 -46.65 -19.14
C ASN A 419 -27.10 -45.86 -17.88
N PHE A 420 -26.06 -46.29 -17.15
CA PHE A 420 -25.60 -45.60 -15.96
C PHE A 420 -24.83 -44.33 -16.32
N VAL A 421 -23.90 -44.41 -17.29
CA VAL A 421 -23.18 -43.24 -17.82
C VAL A 421 -24.16 -42.21 -18.39
N GLN A 422 -25.14 -42.65 -19.18
CA GLN A 422 -26.18 -41.79 -19.75
C GLN A 422 -27.00 -41.09 -18.66
N ALA A 423 -27.43 -41.82 -17.62
CA ALA A 423 -28.20 -41.23 -16.52
C ALA A 423 -27.40 -40.17 -15.72
N LEU A 424 -26.07 -40.29 -15.68
CA LEU A 424 -25.22 -39.27 -15.05
C LEU A 424 -25.08 -38.04 -15.94
N HIS A 425 -24.92 -38.22 -17.25
CA HIS A 425 -24.84 -37.12 -18.22
C HIS A 425 -26.14 -36.33 -18.32
N GLU A 426 -27.28 -37.00 -18.40
CA GLU A 426 -28.60 -36.35 -18.39
C GLU A 426 -28.87 -35.53 -17.11
N ARG A 427 -28.18 -35.87 -16.01
CA ARG A 427 -28.23 -35.15 -14.74
C ARG A 427 -27.14 -34.09 -14.59
N GLY A 428 -26.32 -33.86 -15.62
CA GLY A 428 -25.19 -32.94 -15.61
C GLY A 428 -24.05 -33.36 -14.70
N LEU A 429 -23.97 -34.62 -14.28
CA LEU A 429 -22.95 -35.08 -13.31
C LEU A 429 -21.65 -35.51 -13.95
N VAL A 430 -21.71 -35.90 -15.22
CA VAL A 430 -20.55 -36.29 -16.02
C VAL A 430 -20.73 -35.76 -17.43
N TYR A 431 -19.76 -35.04 -17.97
CA TYR A 431 -19.76 -34.56 -19.36
C TYR A 431 -18.33 -34.46 -19.92
N ALA A 432 -18.17 -34.03 -21.17
CA ALA A 432 -16.87 -33.82 -21.81
C ALA A 432 -16.49 -32.34 -21.85
N ASP A 433 -15.24 -31.98 -21.55
CA ASP A 433 -14.71 -30.63 -21.82
C ASP A 433 -13.98 -30.56 -23.18
N ASP A 434 -13.48 -29.38 -23.52
CA ASP A 434 -12.74 -29.08 -24.76
C ASP A 434 -11.41 -29.85 -24.91
N GLN A 435 -10.91 -30.44 -23.83
CA GLN A 435 -9.72 -31.31 -23.84
C GLN A 435 -10.07 -32.80 -23.88
N GLN A 436 -11.35 -33.15 -24.04
CA GLN A 436 -11.84 -34.52 -24.00
C GLN A 436 -11.49 -35.19 -22.66
N ASN A 437 -11.67 -34.47 -21.55
CA ASN A 437 -11.70 -35.06 -20.23
C ASN A 437 -13.13 -35.51 -19.89
N ALA A 438 -13.26 -36.63 -19.18
CA ALA A 438 -14.47 -36.90 -18.41
C ALA A 438 -14.48 -35.95 -17.20
N VAL A 439 -15.37 -34.96 -17.24
CA VAL A 439 -15.62 -34.00 -16.17
C VAL A 439 -16.65 -34.58 -15.22
N PHE A 440 -16.27 -34.86 -13.99
CA PHE A 440 -17.17 -35.31 -12.92
C PHE A 440 -17.51 -34.13 -12.02
N VAL A 441 -18.76 -33.68 -12.04
CA VAL A 441 -19.22 -32.52 -11.28
C VAL A 441 -19.21 -32.83 -9.79
N MET A 442 -18.47 -32.04 -9.03
CA MET A 442 -18.37 -32.15 -7.59
C MET A 442 -19.26 -31.11 -6.93
N ARG A 443 -19.92 -31.51 -5.85
CA ARG A 443 -20.91 -30.69 -5.15
C ARG A 443 -20.68 -30.73 -3.66
N ASN A 444 -21.08 -29.68 -2.97
CA ASN A 444 -21.27 -29.75 -1.52
C ASN A 444 -22.47 -30.66 -1.17
N LEU A 445 -22.68 -30.90 0.12
CA LEU A 445 -23.77 -31.77 0.59
C LEU A 445 -25.16 -31.16 0.41
N ASP A 446 -25.25 -29.84 0.20
CA ASP A 446 -26.49 -29.15 -0.18
C ASP A 446 -26.81 -29.28 -1.68
N GLY A 447 -25.90 -29.86 -2.46
CA GLY A 447 -26.06 -30.11 -3.90
C GLY A 447 -25.60 -28.97 -4.81
N GLN A 448 -24.98 -27.92 -4.27
CA GLN A 448 -24.41 -26.82 -5.06
C GLN A 448 -23.13 -27.28 -5.75
N GLU A 449 -22.94 -26.88 -7.01
CA GLU A 449 -21.78 -27.21 -7.83
C GLU A 449 -20.57 -26.36 -7.40
N THR A 450 -19.63 -26.99 -6.70
CA THR A 450 -18.50 -26.31 -6.04
C THR A 450 -17.14 -26.79 -6.52
N GLY A 451 -17.10 -27.80 -7.39
CA GLY A 451 -15.88 -28.30 -7.99
C GLY A 451 -16.09 -29.23 -9.18
N ALA A 452 -15.00 -29.68 -9.77
CA ALA A 452 -15.02 -30.72 -10.80
C ALA A 452 -13.74 -31.56 -10.75
N PHE A 453 -13.89 -32.88 -10.88
CA PHE A 453 -12.78 -33.81 -11.06
C PHE A 453 -12.64 -34.16 -12.54
N LEU A 454 -11.43 -34.08 -13.08
CA LEU A 454 -11.14 -34.29 -14.49
C LEU A 454 -10.38 -35.59 -14.67
N ARG A 455 -10.81 -36.42 -15.63
CA ARG A 455 -10.09 -37.62 -16.07
C ARG A 455 -9.85 -37.54 -17.57
N GLY A 456 -8.58 -37.56 -17.99
CA GLY A 456 -8.25 -37.57 -19.42
C GLY A 456 -8.66 -38.88 -20.09
N THR A 457 -9.29 -38.79 -21.27
CA THR A 457 -9.75 -39.98 -22.02
C THR A 457 -9.03 -40.19 -23.36
N THR A 458 -8.20 -39.23 -23.79
CA THR A 458 -7.48 -39.28 -25.08
C THR A 458 -6.07 -39.85 -24.93
N GLY A 459 -5.66 -40.74 -25.84
CA GLY A 459 -4.27 -41.23 -25.94
C GLY A 459 -4.04 -42.60 -25.27
N GLU A 460 -3.16 -43.41 -25.86
CA GLU A 460 -2.75 -44.70 -25.30
C GLU A 460 -2.02 -44.48 -23.97
N ASN A 461 -2.46 -45.18 -22.92
CA ASN A 461 -1.93 -45.06 -21.55
C ASN A 461 -2.12 -43.68 -20.88
N ASN A 462 -3.17 -42.93 -21.24
CA ASN A 462 -3.47 -41.69 -20.55
C ASN A 462 -3.76 -41.92 -19.05
N THR A 463 -2.91 -41.34 -18.21
CA THR A 463 -3.01 -41.41 -16.74
C THR A 463 -3.53 -40.13 -16.11
N PHE A 464 -3.82 -39.09 -16.91
CA PHE A 464 -4.24 -37.77 -16.42
C PHE A 464 -5.50 -37.88 -15.54
N LYS A 465 -5.37 -37.35 -14.33
CA LYS A 465 -6.45 -37.09 -13.40
C LYS A 465 -6.10 -35.81 -12.63
N GLY A 466 -7.10 -35.01 -12.30
CA GLY A 466 -6.89 -33.77 -11.56
C GLY A 466 -8.20 -33.09 -11.18
N TYR A 467 -8.10 -31.88 -10.65
CA TYR A 467 -9.24 -31.08 -10.23
C TYR A 467 -9.27 -29.76 -11.01
N HIS A 468 -10.48 -29.25 -11.29
CA HIS A 468 -10.63 -27.98 -11.98
C HIS A 468 -10.18 -26.80 -11.09
N LYS A 469 -9.63 -25.76 -11.72
CA LYS A 469 -9.09 -24.59 -11.02
C LYS A 469 -10.20 -23.84 -10.28
N GLY A 470 -9.89 -23.33 -9.08
CA GLY A 470 -10.80 -22.49 -8.29
C GLY A 470 -11.79 -23.23 -7.39
N MET A 471 -11.80 -24.57 -7.39
CA MET A 471 -12.70 -25.35 -6.52
C MET A 471 -12.27 -25.36 -5.04
N LYS A 472 -13.19 -25.71 -4.14
CA LYS A 472 -12.94 -25.92 -2.70
C LYS A 472 -12.99 -27.42 -2.36
N ARG A 473 -11.83 -28.10 -2.38
CA ARG A 473 -11.71 -29.58 -2.22
C ARG A 473 -12.27 -30.13 -0.90
N SER A 474 -12.26 -29.33 0.17
CA SER A 474 -12.82 -29.70 1.48
C SER A 474 -14.35 -29.61 1.55
N ASP A 475 -15.00 -29.06 0.52
CA ASP A 475 -16.45 -28.78 0.47
C ASP A 475 -17.03 -29.10 -0.93
N SER A 476 -16.40 -30.05 -1.60
CA SER A 476 -16.76 -30.47 -2.95
C SER A 476 -16.51 -31.96 -3.07
N TRP A 477 -17.54 -32.73 -3.40
CA TRP A 477 -17.44 -34.17 -3.59
C TRP A 477 -18.19 -34.62 -4.82
N PHE A 478 -17.64 -35.60 -5.52
CA PHE A 478 -18.45 -36.36 -6.47
C PHE A 478 -19.19 -37.45 -5.69
N TYR A 479 -20.52 -37.43 -5.79
CA TYR A 479 -21.34 -38.47 -5.20
C TYR A 479 -22.60 -38.74 -6.02
N PHE A 480 -23.15 -39.93 -5.84
CA PHE A 480 -24.45 -40.31 -6.37
C PHE A 480 -25.11 -41.34 -5.44
N HIS A 481 -26.40 -41.58 -5.67
CA HIS A 481 -27.19 -42.48 -4.84
C HIS A 481 -27.79 -43.61 -5.66
N LEU A 482 -27.81 -44.82 -5.10
CA LEU A 482 -28.53 -45.98 -5.64
C LEU A 482 -29.31 -46.68 -4.54
N GLY A 483 -30.34 -47.45 -4.96
CA GLY A 483 -31.18 -48.21 -4.05
C GLY A 483 -32.11 -47.37 -3.17
N GLY A 484 -32.96 -48.07 -2.43
CA GLY A 484 -33.94 -47.48 -1.52
C GLY A 484 -34.92 -46.50 -2.17
N GLN A 485 -35.59 -45.70 -1.34
CA GLN A 485 -36.51 -44.66 -1.82
C GLN A 485 -35.74 -43.44 -2.36
N THR A 486 -36.21 -42.85 -3.46
CA THR A 486 -35.51 -41.77 -4.19
C THR A 486 -35.19 -40.53 -3.35
N LYS A 487 -35.98 -40.25 -2.30
CA LYS A 487 -35.80 -39.14 -1.35
C LYS A 487 -35.62 -39.61 0.10
N GLY A 488 -35.30 -40.90 0.30
CA GLY A 488 -35.00 -41.44 1.62
C GLY A 488 -33.67 -40.90 2.17
N GLN A 489 -33.52 -40.94 3.50
CA GLN A 489 -32.25 -40.66 4.15
C GLN A 489 -31.18 -41.66 3.69
N VAL A 490 -29.92 -41.24 3.69
CA VAL A 490 -28.80 -42.13 3.35
C VAL A 490 -28.63 -43.14 4.49
N GLU A 491 -28.84 -44.42 4.17
CA GLU A 491 -28.72 -45.53 5.12
C GLU A 491 -27.30 -46.10 5.12
N ARG A 492 -26.62 -46.01 3.96
CA ARG A 492 -25.27 -46.53 3.74
C ARG A 492 -24.45 -45.54 2.92
N ALA A 493 -23.21 -45.28 3.31
CA ALA A 493 -22.24 -44.52 2.53
C ALA A 493 -21.03 -45.40 2.18
N VAL A 494 -20.65 -45.41 0.90
CA VAL A 494 -19.46 -46.11 0.39
C VAL A 494 -18.43 -45.08 -0.04
N LEU A 495 -17.29 -45.06 0.63
CA LEU A 495 -16.20 -44.13 0.39
C LEU A 495 -15.21 -44.76 -0.60
N CYS A 496 -14.94 -44.06 -1.71
CA CYS A 496 -14.03 -44.52 -2.76
C CYS A 496 -12.99 -43.46 -3.10
N LYS A 497 -11.80 -43.86 -3.55
CA LYS A 497 -10.69 -42.92 -3.84
C LYS A 497 -10.96 -41.92 -4.97
N SER A 498 -11.91 -42.19 -5.88
CA SER A 498 -12.19 -41.34 -7.04
C SER A 498 -13.57 -41.60 -7.65
N PRO A 499 -14.07 -40.73 -8.54
CA PRO A 499 -15.36 -40.94 -9.22
C PRO A 499 -15.48 -42.26 -9.98
N ILE A 500 -14.44 -42.68 -10.72
CA ILE A 500 -14.46 -43.94 -11.47
C ILE A 500 -14.55 -45.14 -10.52
N GLU A 501 -13.92 -45.05 -9.35
CA GLU A 501 -13.94 -46.11 -8.35
C GLU A 501 -15.29 -46.21 -7.67
N ALA A 502 -15.91 -45.06 -7.36
CA ALA A 502 -17.29 -45.02 -6.87
C ALA A 502 -18.26 -45.67 -7.86
N LEU A 503 -18.14 -45.35 -9.15
CA LEU A 503 -18.95 -45.95 -10.22
C LEU A 503 -18.65 -47.44 -10.40
N SER A 504 -17.40 -47.84 -10.28
CA SER A 504 -16.98 -49.24 -10.43
C SER A 504 -17.48 -50.10 -9.28
N MET A 505 -17.37 -49.61 -8.05
CA MET A 505 -17.89 -50.26 -6.85
C MET A 505 -19.42 -50.41 -6.93
N ALA A 506 -20.13 -49.33 -7.29
CA ALA A 506 -21.57 -49.39 -7.52
C ALA A 506 -21.96 -50.42 -8.59
N THR A 507 -21.23 -50.47 -9.69
CA THR A 507 -21.48 -51.44 -10.77
C THR A 507 -21.22 -52.87 -10.31
N LEU A 508 -20.13 -53.12 -9.57
CA LEU A 508 -19.82 -54.42 -8.99
C LEU A 508 -20.96 -54.89 -8.07
N GLU A 509 -21.47 -54.03 -7.20
CA GLU A 509 -22.61 -54.37 -6.32
C GLU A 509 -23.85 -54.72 -7.12
N LEU A 510 -24.17 -53.98 -8.18
CA LEU A 510 -25.32 -54.27 -9.05
C LEU A 510 -25.16 -55.59 -9.82
N VAL A 511 -23.93 -55.93 -10.23
CA VAL A 511 -23.64 -57.19 -10.95
C VAL A 511 -23.66 -58.39 -10.00
N GLU A 512 -23.32 -58.21 -8.72
CA GLU A 512 -23.37 -59.28 -7.72
C GLU A 512 -24.73 -59.42 -7.05
N ALA A 513 -25.48 -58.33 -6.92
CA ALA A 513 -26.85 -58.34 -6.42
C ALA A 513 -27.78 -59.02 -7.42
N LYS A 514 -28.54 -60.02 -6.97
CA LYS A 514 -29.63 -60.64 -7.75
C LYS A 514 -30.90 -59.75 -7.76
N GLY A 515 -30.75 -58.43 -7.92
CA GLY A 515 -31.85 -57.46 -7.84
C GLY A 515 -31.40 -56.05 -7.45
N MET A 516 -32.35 -55.12 -7.36
CA MET A 516 -32.07 -53.75 -6.92
C MET A 516 -31.66 -53.68 -5.44
N LEU A 517 -30.68 -52.83 -5.15
CA LEU A 517 -30.25 -52.52 -3.79
C LEU A 517 -31.41 -51.97 -2.97
N GLN A 518 -31.70 -52.60 -1.83
CA GLN A 518 -32.86 -52.25 -1.00
C GLN A 518 -32.59 -51.01 -0.13
N GLN A 519 -31.34 -50.80 0.31
CA GLN A 519 -30.93 -49.67 1.13
C GLN A 519 -30.55 -48.47 0.28
N ARG A 520 -30.90 -47.28 0.74
CA ARG A 520 -30.45 -46.03 0.13
C ARG A 520 -28.95 -45.83 0.37
N THR A 521 -28.16 -46.12 -0.68
CA THR A 521 -26.69 -46.08 -0.63
C THR A 521 -26.16 -44.85 -1.36
N MET A 522 -25.28 -44.09 -0.70
CA MET A 522 -24.50 -43.01 -1.28
C MET A 522 -23.10 -43.51 -1.61
N TYR A 523 -22.65 -43.35 -2.85
CA TYR A 523 -21.25 -43.59 -3.22
C TYR A 523 -20.57 -42.23 -3.30
N LEU A 524 -19.52 -42.04 -2.51
CA LEU A 524 -18.87 -40.76 -2.28
C LEU A 524 -17.38 -40.90 -2.60
N ALA A 525 -16.90 -40.08 -3.54
CA ALA A 525 -15.48 -39.99 -3.83
C ALA A 525 -14.78 -39.13 -2.76
N VAL A 526 -13.93 -39.79 -1.95
CA VAL A 526 -13.08 -39.19 -0.92
C VAL A 526 -11.68 -39.71 -1.12
N ASP A 527 -10.75 -38.84 -1.46
CA ASP A 527 -9.36 -39.18 -1.77
C ASP A 527 -8.42 -39.00 -0.58
N SER A 528 -8.86 -38.32 0.49
CA SER A 528 -8.09 -38.10 1.72
C SER A 528 -8.99 -38.00 2.96
N VAL A 529 -8.41 -38.24 4.13
CA VAL A 529 -9.09 -38.01 5.42
C VAL A 529 -9.42 -36.53 5.61
N ARG A 530 -8.62 -35.63 5.00
CA ARG A 530 -8.77 -34.18 5.11
C ARG A 530 -10.01 -33.61 4.40
N ASN A 531 -10.59 -34.35 3.44
CA ASN A 531 -11.86 -33.98 2.82
C ASN A 531 -12.97 -34.96 3.17
N LEU A 532 -12.86 -35.65 4.31
CA LEU A 532 -13.92 -36.50 4.81
C LEU A 532 -15.04 -35.63 5.42
N PRO A 533 -16.30 -35.70 4.96
CA PRO A 533 -17.40 -34.96 5.59
C PRO A 533 -17.85 -35.64 6.89
N VAL A 534 -17.02 -35.52 7.93
CA VAL A 534 -17.18 -36.24 9.21
C VAL A 534 -18.56 -35.99 9.82
N ASP A 535 -19.00 -34.74 9.91
CA ASP A 535 -20.29 -34.38 10.54
C ASP A 535 -21.48 -35.06 9.85
N PHE A 536 -21.42 -35.21 8.53
CA PHE A 536 -22.44 -35.94 7.78
C PHE A 536 -22.32 -37.45 8.01
N LEU A 537 -21.12 -38.01 7.86
CA LEU A 537 -20.88 -39.46 7.90
C LEU A 537 -21.07 -40.07 9.29
N GLN A 538 -20.87 -39.30 10.37
CA GLN A 538 -21.21 -39.71 11.73
C GLN A 538 -22.69 -40.04 11.89
N ASN A 539 -23.56 -39.39 11.11
CA ASN A 539 -25.00 -39.60 11.15
C ASN A 539 -25.48 -40.67 10.15
N VAL A 540 -24.59 -41.20 9.31
CA VAL A 540 -24.92 -42.30 8.38
C VAL A 540 -24.78 -43.64 9.11
N PRO A 541 -25.84 -44.48 9.15
CA PRO A 541 -25.82 -45.72 9.93
C PRO A 541 -24.70 -46.70 9.57
N LEU A 542 -24.40 -46.83 8.28
CA LEU A 542 -23.36 -47.73 7.78
C LEU A 542 -22.39 -46.98 6.87
N VAL A 543 -21.13 -46.89 7.28
CA VAL A 543 -20.06 -46.31 6.45
C VAL A 543 -19.10 -47.43 6.06
N GLU A 544 -18.90 -47.61 4.75
CA GLU A 544 -18.00 -48.60 4.18
C GLU A 544 -16.88 -47.94 3.38
N MET A 545 -15.66 -48.37 3.62
CA MET A 545 -14.46 -47.85 2.97
C MET A 545 -13.99 -48.80 1.88
N ALA A 546 -14.23 -48.41 0.64
CA ALA A 546 -13.81 -49.11 -0.57
C ALA A 546 -12.54 -48.43 -1.14
N PHE A 547 -11.45 -48.46 -0.37
CA PHE A 547 -10.11 -48.10 -0.84
C PHE A 547 -9.36 -49.30 -1.37
N ASP A 548 -8.31 -49.05 -2.16
CA ASP A 548 -7.44 -50.08 -2.69
C ASP A 548 -6.84 -50.93 -1.57
N ASN A 549 -6.59 -52.21 -1.85
CA ASN A 549 -5.94 -53.12 -0.91
C ASN A 549 -4.41 -53.04 -1.02
N ASP A 550 -3.89 -51.81 -0.97
CA ASP A 550 -2.47 -51.46 -0.94
C ASP A 550 -2.11 -50.68 0.33
N ASP A 551 -0.83 -50.36 0.52
CA ASP A 551 -0.37 -49.70 1.75
C ASP A 551 -1.01 -48.32 1.95
N LEU A 552 -1.23 -47.57 0.86
CA LEU A 552 -1.84 -46.25 0.91
C LEU A 552 -3.34 -46.33 1.28
N GLY A 553 -4.10 -47.19 0.61
CA GLY A 553 -5.51 -47.43 0.91
C GLY A 553 -5.73 -48.03 2.29
N ASN A 554 -4.82 -48.87 2.79
CA ASN A 554 -4.82 -49.36 4.17
C ASN A 554 -4.59 -48.22 5.17
N LYS A 555 -3.61 -47.35 4.92
CA LYS A 555 -3.34 -46.20 5.78
C LYS A 555 -4.54 -45.24 5.83
N THR A 556 -5.08 -44.87 4.67
CA THR A 556 -6.27 -44.00 4.58
C THR A 556 -7.46 -44.61 5.33
N ALA A 557 -7.67 -45.93 5.24
CA ALA A 557 -8.73 -46.60 5.98
C ALA A 557 -8.51 -46.55 7.51
N LEU A 558 -7.28 -46.68 7.99
CA LEU A 558 -6.96 -46.53 9.42
C LEU A 558 -7.26 -45.10 9.91
N ASP A 559 -6.78 -44.11 9.17
CA ASP A 559 -6.97 -42.69 9.50
C ASP A 559 -8.49 -42.32 9.52
N ILE A 560 -9.30 -42.92 8.62
CA ILE A 560 -10.76 -42.72 8.62
C ILE A 560 -11.42 -43.39 9.82
N VAL A 561 -10.98 -44.59 10.24
CA VAL A 561 -11.53 -45.29 11.41
C VAL A 561 -11.28 -44.51 12.70
N GLU A 562 -10.17 -43.78 12.79
CA GLU A 562 -9.90 -42.89 13.93
C GLU A 562 -10.95 -41.76 14.05
N LEU A 563 -11.49 -41.28 12.93
CA LEU A 563 -12.52 -40.22 12.90
C LEU A 563 -13.95 -40.76 12.92
N LEU A 564 -14.17 -41.95 12.33
CA LEU A 564 -15.45 -42.62 12.17
C LEU A 564 -15.32 -44.07 12.68
N ASN A 565 -15.47 -44.27 13.98
CA ASN A 565 -15.25 -45.56 14.62
C ASN A 565 -16.20 -46.69 14.15
N HIS A 566 -17.33 -46.34 13.54
CA HIS A 566 -18.29 -47.28 12.95
C HIS A 566 -18.01 -47.58 11.47
N ALA A 567 -17.02 -46.95 10.85
CA ALA A 567 -16.63 -47.22 9.47
C ALA A 567 -15.98 -48.61 9.34
N THR A 568 -16.38 -49.36 8.33
CA THR A 568 -15.87 -50.71 8.07
C THR A 568 -15.20 -50.80 6.71
N LYS A 569 -14.16 -51.64 6.57
CA LYS A 569 -13.47 -51.82 5.29
C LYS A 569 -14.27 -52.75 4.37
N ALA A 570 -14.51 -52.33 3.14
CA ALA A 570 -15.12 -53.19 2.13
C ALA A 570 -14.19 -54.37 1.77
N LYS A 571 -14.77 -55.55 1.57
CA LYS A 571 -13.99 -56.77 1.25
C LYS A 571 -13.63 -56.80 -0.24
N SER A 572 -12.40 -56.39 -0.57
CA SER A 572 -11.82 -56.64 -1.90
C SER A 572 -11.52 -58.14 -2.07
N LYS A 573 -11.85 -58.69 -3.25
CA LYS A 573 -11.62 -60.11 -3.59
C LYS A 573 -10.26 -60.34 -4.24
N LEU A 574 -9.62 -59.28 -4.76
CA LEU A 574 -8.39 -59.36 -5.55
C LEU A 574 -7.34 -58.41 -4.95
N LYS A 575 -6.24 -58.97 -4.47
CA LYS A 575 -5.17 -58.20 -3.81
C LYS A 575 -4.40 -57.36 -4.84
N GLY A 576 -4.13 -56.10 -4.50
CA GLY A 576 -3.33 -55.19 -5.32
C GLY A 576 -4.02 -54.64 -6.58
N LYS A 577 -5.35 -54.81 -6.68
CA LYS A 577 -6.16 -54.25 -7.77
C LYS A 577 -7.15 -53.22 -7.24
N ASP A 578 -7.38 -52.18 -8.02
CA ASP A 578 -8.43 -51.20 -7.71
C ASP A 578 -9.83 -51.72 -8.07
N TRP A 579 -10.87 -50.96 -7.73
CA TRP A 579 -12.24 -51.41 -7.96
C TRP A 579 -12.62 -51.42 -9.44
N ASN A 580 -12.03 -50.56 -10.27
CA ASN A 580 -12.23 -50.59 -11.71
C ASN A 580 -11.61 -51.84 -12.35
N GLU A 581 -10.39 -52.22 -11.97
CA GLU A 581 -9.75 -53.46 -12.41
C GLU A 581 -10.55 -54.70 -12.00
N GLN A 582 -11.05 -54.71 -10.76
CA GLN A 582 -11.92 -55.79 -10.27
C GLN A 582 -13.24 -55.89 -11.07
N LEU A 583 -13.83 -54.76 -11.46
CA LEU A 583 -15.01 -54.72 -12.32
C LEU A 583 -14.74 -55.34 -13.69
N LEU A 584 -13.65 -54.92 -14.35
CA LEU A 584 -13.29 -55.41 -15.67
C LEU A 584 -13.07 -56.92 -15.68
N GLU A 585 -12.39 -57.46 -14.67
CA GLU A 585 -12.20 -58.90 -14.50
C GLU A 585 -13.51 -59.65 -14.29
N LYS A 586 -14.41 -59.09 -13.48
CA LYS A 586 -15.72 -59.68 -13.25
C LYS A 586 -16.52 -59.76 -14.55
N LEU A 587 -16.59 -58.67 -15.31
CA LEU A 587 -17.31 -58.61 -16.58
C LEU A 587 -16.72 -59.57 -17.60
N TYR A 588 -15.40 -59.61 -17.72
CA TYR A 588 -14.70 -60.55 -18.60
C TYR A 588 -15.03 -62.01 -18.26
N SER A 589 -14.98 -62.38 -16.97
CA SER A 589 -15.31 -63.74 -16.52
C SER A 589 -16.78 -64.13 -16.79
N GLN A 590 -17.72 -63.18 -16.69
CA GLN A 590 -19.12 -63.41 -16.99
C GLN A 590 -19.36 -63.57 -18.49
N GLN A 591 -18.67 -62.79 -19.32
CA GLN A 591 -18.75 -62.89 -20.76
C GLN A 591 -18.24 -64.25 -21.25
N GLN A 592 -17.11 -64.72 -20.72
CA GLN A 592 -16.60 -66.07 -21.00
C GLN A 592 -17.59 -67.17 -20.59
N LYS A 593 -18.20 -67.06 -19.40
CA LYS A 593 -19.22 -68.03 -18.95
C LYS A 593 -20.46 -68.04 -19.86
N ARG A 594 -20.88 -66.86 -20.34
CA ARG A 594 -22.01 -66.74 -21.27
C ARG A 594 -21.69 -67.32 -22.65
N SER A 595 -20.49 -67.08 -23.19
CA SER A 595 -20.08 -67.67 -24.47
C SER A 595 -20.00 -69.20 -24.38
N LEU A 596 -19.41 -69.73 -23.30
CA LEU A 596 -19.38 -71.17 -23.02
C LEU A 596 -20.78 -71.79 -22.85
N GLN A 597 -21.75 -71.05 -22.31
CA GLN A 597 -23.16 -71.48 -22.19
C GLN A 597 -23.97 -71.35 -23.48
N GLN A 598 -23.50 -70.57 -24.45
CA GLN A 598 -24.12 -70.44 -25.78
C GLN A 598 -23.55 -71.45 -26.78
N GLU A 599 -22.35 -71.98 -26.52
CA GLU A 599 -21.70 -73.04 -27.29
C GLU A 599 -22.11 -74.47 -26.85
N LEU A 600 -22.70 -74.60 -25.66
CA LEU A 600 -23.35 -75.82 -25.12
C LEU A 600 -24.85 -75.79 -25.39
#